data_AF-A0A7J7M4I9-F1
#
_entry.id   AF-A0A7J7M4I9-F1
#
_cell.length_a   1.000
_cell.length_b   1.000
_cell.length_c   1.000
_cell.angle_alpha   90.00
_cell.angle_beta   90.00
_cell.angle_gamma   90.00
#
_symmetry.space_group_name_H-M   'P 1'
#
loop_
_entity.id
_entity.type
_entity.pdbx_description
1 polymer ?
#
loop_
_entity_poly.entity_id
_entity_poly.type
_entity_poly.pdbx_seq_one_letter_code
_entity_poly.pdbx_strand_id
1 'polypeptide(L)'
;MAETLPDEIWRRILEIGIQESKLSFKDLCCISISNRRLKRLSNETPIWSSLLTLDFPNSKTLDFKNPCSLSQLQQPLQTPHPKTLYKSNFEKDRARKLAVHCCAVLRIESQIAVYSRNLVSLRRQLVEEKARFKDAVDELADLEKIRL
;
A
#
# COMPACT_ATOMS: atom_id res chain seq x y z
N MET A 1 29.64 -35.50 -18.38
CA MET A 1 28.22 -35.23 -18.69
C MET A 1 27.57 -34.85 -17.38
N ALA A 2 27.25 -33.57 -17.16
CA ALA A 2 26.75 -33.14 -15.86
C ALA A 2 25.37 -33.79 -15.62
N GLU A 3 25.28 -34.61 -14.58
CA GLU A 3 24.04 -35.20 -14.08
C GLU A 3 23.11 -34.05 -13.69
N THR A 4 22.28 -33.62 -14.63
CA THR A 4 21.32 -32.56 -14.38
C THR A 4 20.28 -33.11 -13.43
N LEU A 5 20.31 -32.66 -12.17
CA LEU A 5 19.37 -33.01 -11.11
C LEU A 5 17.94 -33.12 -11.66
N PRO A 6 17.15 -34.19 -11.39
CA PRO A 6 15.82 -34.40 -11.97
C PRO A 6 14.81 -33.28 -11.69
N ASP A 7 13.80 -33.13 -12.57
CA ASP A 7 12.76 -32.09 -12.44
C ASP A 7 11.99 -32.19 -11.11
N GLU A 8 11.76 -33.42 -10.63
CA GLU A 8 11.08 -33.68 -9.37
C GLU A 8 11.83 -33.11 -8.17
N ILE A 9 13.16 -33.23 -8.17
CA ILE A 9 13.97 -32.71 -7.08
C ILE A 9 14.03 -31.18 -7.16
N TRP A 10 14.12 -30.60 -8.36
CA TRP A 10 14.02 -29.15 -8.52
C TRP A 10 12.68 -28.59 -8.05
N ARG A 11 11.56 -29.23 -8.41
CA ARG A 11 10.23 -28.87 -7.89
C ARG A 11 10.24 -28.86 -6.37
N ARG A 12 10.73 -29.95 -5.78
CA ARG A 12 10.75 -30.11 -4.33
C ARG A 12 11.60 -29.05 -3.64
N ILE A 13 12.76 -28.71 -4.20
CA ILE A 13 13.62 -27.62 -3.71
C ILE A 13 12.87 -26.28 -3.73
N LEU A 14 12.17 -25.97 -4.84
CA LEU A 14 11.42 -24.72 -4.97
C LEU A 14 10.24 -24.67 -3.99
N GLU A 15 9.50 -25.77 -3.84
CA GLU A 15 8.39 -25.86 -2.89
C GLU A 15 8.85 -25.68 -1.44
N ILE A 16 9.91 -26.38 -1.02
CA ILE A 16 10.46 -26.25 0.34
C ILE A 16 10.93 -24.81 0.57
N GLY A 17 11.62 -24.22 -0.40
CA GLY A 17 12.08 -22.84 -0.29
C GLY A 17 10.92 -21.85 -0.08
N ILE A 18 9.78 -22.06 -0.73
CA ILE A 18 8.57 -21.23 -0.53
C ILE A 18 7.94 -21.50 0.83
N GLN A 19 7.75 -22.78 1.19
CA GLN A 19 7.14 -23.17 2.47
C GLN A 19 7.93 -22.63 3.67
N GLU A 20 9.25 -22.64 3.59
CA GLU A 20 10.15 -22.07 4.60
C GLU A 20 10.31 -20.55 4.49
N SER A 21 9.58 -19.88 3.58
CA SER A 21 9.69 -18.43 3.32
C SER A 21 11.10 -17.96 2.92
N LYS A 22 11.94 -18.87 2.42
CA LYS A 22 13.30 -18.58 1.91
C LYS A 22 13.30 -18.16 0.44
N LEU A 23 12.25 -18.50 -0.30
CA LEU A 23 12.03 -18.09 -1.69
C LEU A 23 10.73 -17.29 -1.81
N SER A 24 10.84 -16.09 -2.36
CA SER A 24 9.72 -15.20 -2.66
C SER A 24 9.32 -15.25 -4.14
N PHE A 25 8.23 -14.56 -4.50
CA PHE A 25 7.83 -14.40 -5.90
C PHE A 25 8.92 -13.75 -6.77
N LYS A 26 9.77 -12.90 -6.18
CA LYS A 26 10.86 -12.22 -6.89
C LYS A 26 11.93 -13.22 -7.29
N ASP A 27 12.29 -14.10 -6.37
CA ASP A 27 13.29 -15.14 -6.59
C ASP A 27 12.82 -16.12 -7.67
N LEU A 28 11.55 -16.52 -7.64
CA LEU A 28 10.93 -17.32 -8.72
C LEU A 28 10.97 -16.61 -10.08
N CYS A 29 10.73 -15.29 -10.12
CA CYS A 29 10.85 -14.53 -11.36
C CYS A 29 12.29 -14.52 -11.88
N CYS A 30 13.28 -14.32 -11.01
CA CYS A 30 14.70 -14.39 -11.38
C CYS A 30 15.08 -15.77 -11.91
N ILE A 31 14.70 -16.85 -11.20
CA ILE A 31 14.90 -18.24 -11.60
C ILE A 31 14.27 -18.53 -12.97
N SER A 32 13.10 -17.95 -13.25
CA SER A 32 12.39 -18.09 -14.52
C SER A 32 13.15 -17.50 -15.72
N ILE A 33 14.03 -16.53 -15.48
CA ILE A 33 14.82 -15.87 -16.53
C ILE A 33 16.12 -16.65 -16.80
N SER A 34 16.66 -17.36 -15.79
CA SER A 34 17.95 -18.02 -15.88
C SER A 34 18.06 -19.13 -16.93
N ASN A 35 17.04 -19.99 -17.07
CA ASN A 35 17.05 -21.10 -18.05
C ASN A 35 15.63 -21.52 -18.45
N ARG A 36 15.44 -22.03 -19.68
CA ARG A 36 14.17 -22.59 -20.17
C ARG A 36 13.58 -23.67 -19.27
N ARG A 37 14.42 -24.56 -18.73
CA ARG A 37 14.00 -25.63 -17.82
C ARG A 37 13.45 -25.05 -16.53
N LEU A 38 14.19 -24.14 -15.90
CA LEU A 38 13.79 -23.46 -14.67
C LEU A 38 12.57 -22.56 -14.87
N LYS A 39 12.44 -21.92 -16.04
CA LYS A 39 11.24 -21.20 -16.45
C LYS A 39 10.01 -22.08 -16.44
N ARG A 40 10.10 -23.31 -16.96
CA ARG A 40 8.99 -24.26 -16.94
C ARG A 40 8.61 -24.63 -15.51
N LEU A 41 9.60 -25.04 -14.71
CA LEU A 41 9.39 -25.47 -13.32
C LEU A 41 8.84 -24.33 -12.46
N SER A 42 9.45 -23.14 -12.50
CA SER A 42 9.02 -21.98 -11.70
C SER A 42 7.62 -21.47 -12.04
N ASN A 43 7.05 -21.86 -13.18
CA ASN A 43 5.73 -21.46 -13.63
C ASN A 43 4.64 -22.49 -13.33
N GLU A 44 4.98 -23.61 -12.68
CA GLU A 44 4.01 -24.63 -12.34
C GLU A 44 2.97 -24.15 -11.31
N THR A 45 1.73 -24.58 -11.51
CA THR A 45 0.57 -24.31 -10.64
C THR A 45 0.84 -24.52 -9.13
N PRO A 46 1.36 -25.67 -8.64
CA PRO A 46 1.55 -25.91 -7.21
C PRO A 46 2.44 -24.87 -6.52
N ILE A 47 3.51 -24.43 -7.19
CA ILE A 47 4.44 -23.42 -6.69
C ILE A 47 3.72 -22.11 -6.42
N TRP A 48 2.96 -21.62 -7.41
CA TRP A 48 2.21 -20.36 -7.28
C TRP A 48 1.02 -20.48 -6.32
N SER A 49 0.37 -21.64 -6.23
CA SER A 49 -0.69 -21.90 -5.25
C SER A 49 -0.17 -21.88 -3.81
N SER A 50 1.02 -22.44 -3.57
CA SER A 50 1.68 -22.40 -2.26
C SER A 50 2.03 -20.96 -1.87
N LEU A 51 2.59 -20.20 -2.82
CA LEU A 51 2.94 -18.80 -2.61
C LEU A 51 1.71 -17.91 -2.35
N LEU A 52 0.62 -18.14 -3.10
CA LEU A 52 -0.65 -17.44 -2.90
C LEU A 52 -1.23 -17.71 -1.50
N THR A 53 -1.15 -18.96 -1.04
CA THR A 53 -1.60 -19.37 0.30
C THR A 53 -0.77 -18.70 1.40
N LEU A 54 0.54 -18.59 1.19
CA LEU A 54 1.47 -18.04 2.17
C LEU A 54 1.35 -16.51 2.28
N ASP A 55 1.41 -15.81 1.14
CA ASP A 55 1.43 -14.34 1.11
C ASP A 55 0.04 -13.72 1.27
N PHE A 56 -1.00 -14.45 0.85
CA PHE A 56 -2.37 -13.97 0.87
C PHE A 56 -3.30 -15.00 1.54
N PRO A 57 -3.15 -15.28 2.85
CA PRO A 57 -3.92 -16.30 3.55
C PRO A 57 -5.44 -16.04 3.50
N ASN A 58 -5.82 -14.76 3.48
CA ASN A 58 -7.23 -14.32 3.39
C ASN A 58 -7.77 -14.31 1.96
N SER A 59 -6.96 -14.67 0.95
CA SER A 59 -7.41 -14.74 -0.44
C SER A 59 -8.02 -16.09 -0.81
N LYS A 60 -8.02 -17.05 0.12
CA LYS A 60 -8.53 -18.43 -0.09
C LYS A 60 -10.04 -18.53 -0.34
N THR A 61 -10.74 -17.41 -0.48
CA THR A 61 -12.18 -17.39 -0.68
C THR A 61 -12.56 -16.25 -1.63
N LEU A 62 -12.13 -16.35 -2.90
CA LEU A 62 -13.08 -16.08 -3.97
C LEU A 62 -13.80 -17.40 -4.27
N ASP A 63 -14.58 -17.86 -3.30
CA ASP A 63 -15.70 -18.74 -3.56
C ASP A 63 -16.58 -18.01 -4.58
N PHE A 64 -16.49 -18.43 -5.83
CA PHE A 64 -17.54 -18.96 -6.70
C PHE A 64 -19.02 -18.97 -6.22
N LYS A 65 -19.46 -18.04 -5.38
CA LYS A 65 -20.87 -17.83 -5.02
C LYS A 65 -21.19 -16.35 -5.06
N ASN A 66 -21.33 -15.84 -6.28
CA ASN A 66 -22.18 -14.68 -6.52
C ASN A 66 -23.32 -15.13 -7.46
N PRO A 67 -24.45 -15.66 -6.93
CA PRO A 67 -25.62 -15.97 -7.75
C PRO A 67 -26.45 -14.69 -7.92
N CYS A 68 -25.96 -13.71 -8.68
CA CYS A 68 -26.80 -12.64 -9.21
C CYS A 68 -26.09 -11.91 -10.36
N SER A 69 -26.22 -12.48 -11.56
CA SER A 69 -26.64 -11.76 -12.78
C SER A 69 -26.74 -12.77 -13.93
N LEU A 70 -27.98 -13.20 -14.12
CA LEU A 70 -28.66 -13.85 -15.24
C LEU A 70 -27.89 -14.11 -16.57
N SER A 71 -28.05 -15.36 -17.03
CA SER A 71 -28.22 -15.81 -18.43
C SER A 71 -27.01 -16.11 -19.33
N GLN A 72 -26.95 -17.38 -19.74
CA GLN A 72 -26.47 -17.89 -21.04
C GLN A 72 -24.97 -17.79 -21.36
N LEU A 73 -24.23 -18.85 -21.03
CA LEU A 73 -23.67 -19.81 -21.99
C LEU A 73 -22.77 -20.79 -21.23
N GLN A 74 -22.99 -22.09 -21.44
CA GLN A 74 -22.11 -23.15 -20.98
C GLN A 74 -20.71 -22.96 -21.60
N GLN A 75 -19.77 -22.45 -20.81
CA GLN A 75 -18.34 -22.67 -21.04
C GLN A 75 -17.72 -23.20 -19.74
N PRO A 76 -16.78 -24.14 -19.79
CA PRO A 76 -16.01 -24.51 -18.60
C PRO A 76 -15.27 -23.25 -18.17
N LEU A 77 -15.67 -22.69 -17.01
CA LEU A 77 -15.07 -21.48 -16.46
C LEU A 77 -13.58 -21.78 -16.21
N GLN A 78 -12.71 -21.38 -17.14
CA GLN A 78 -11.28 -21.62 -17.02
C GLN A 78 -10.79 -20.92 -15.75
N THR A 79 -10.38 -21.72 -14.77
CA THR A 79 -9.81 -21.18 -13.54
C THR A 79 -8.52 -20.44 -13.91
N PRO A 80 -8.40 -19.14 -13.58
CA PRO A 80 -7.21 -18.39 -13.92
C PRO A 80 -6.00 -19.01 -13.21
N HIS A 81 -4.88 -19.12 -13.95
CA HIS A 81 -3.64 -19.68 -13.41
C HIS A 81 -3.25 -18.97 -12.09
N PRO A 82 -2.80 -19.69 -11.05
CA PRO A 82 -2.51 -19.08 -9.74
C PRO A 82 -1.49 -17.94 -9.80
N LYS A 83 -0.54 -17.98 -10.74
CA LYS A 83 0.38 -16.86 -11.02
C LYS A 83 -0.35 -15.55 -11.38
N THR A 84 -1.42 -15.63 -12.16
CA THR A 84 -2.22 -14.47 -12.57
C THR A 84 -3.02 -13.92 -11.38
N LEU A 85 -3.58 -14.83 -10.56
CA LEU A 85 -4.24 -14.45 -9.30
C LEU A 85 -3.28 -13.79 -8.32
N TYR A 86 -2.08 -14.35 -8.17
CA TYR A 86 -1.02 -13.79 -7.34
C TYR A 86 -0.68 -12.37 -7.79
N LYS A 87 -0.47 -12.16 -9.09
CA LYS A 87 -0.21 -10.83 -9.65
C LYS A 87 -1.33 -9.83 -9.32
N SER A 88 -2.60 -10.23 -9.50
CA SER A 88 -3.75 -9.37 -9.18
C SER A 88 -3.81 -9.01 -7.69
N ASN A 89 -3.62 -9.99 -6.81
CA ASN A 89 -3.62 -9.77 -5.36
C ASN A 89 -2.46 -8.90 -4.90
N PHE A 90 -1.27 -9.10 -5.49
CA PHE A 90 -0.10 -8.28 -5.24
C PHE A 90 -0.34 -6.81 -5.61
N GLU A 91 -0.88 -6.53 -6.80
CA GLU A 91 -1.17 -5.15 -7.21
C GLU A 91 -2.24 -4.51 -6.33
N LYS A 92 -3.30 -5.26 -5.95
CA LYS A 92 -4.31 -4.78 -5.00
C LYS A 92 -3.69 -4.43 -3.65
N ASP A 93 -2.83 -5.30 -3.12
CA ASP A 93 -2.17 -5.08 -1.84
C ASP A 93 -1.23 -3.87 -1.87
N ARG A 94 -0.43 -3.76 -2.93
CA ARG A 94 0.44 -2.62 -3.18
C ARG A 94 -0.35 -1.32 -3.26
N ALA A 95 -1.45 -1.30 -4.01
CA ALA A 95 -2.32 -0.13 -4.13
C ALA A 95 -2.95 0.26 -2.78
N ARG A 96 -3.41 -0.71 -1.98
CA ARG A 96 -3.91 -0.45 -0.63
C ARG A 96 -2.85 0.18 0.28
N LYS A 97 -1.64 -0.39 0.31
CA LYS A 97 -0.52 0.14 1.11
C LYS A 97 -0.18 1.58 0.70
N LEU A 98 -0.13 1.85 -0.60
CA LEU A 98 0.11 3.19 -1.11
C LEU A 98 -1.01 4.16 -0.71
N ALA A 99 -2.27 3.77 -0.86
CA ALA A 99 -3.41 4.61 -0.49
C ALA A 99 -3.41 4.96 1.01
N VAL A 100 -3.12 3.98 1.89
CA VAL A 100 -2.98 4.22 3.33
C VAL A 100 -1.89 5.25 3.62
N HIS A 101 -0.72 5.09 2.99
CA HIS A 101 0.38 6.04 3.13
C HIS A 101 -0.02 7.45 2.65
N CYS A 102 -0.62 7.56 1.46
CA CYS A 102 -1.09 8.85 0.92
C CYS A 102 -2.12 9.52 1.85
N CYS A 103 -3.07 8.76 2.39
CA CYS A 103 -4.04 9.28 3.36
C CYS A 103 -3.38 9.78 4.65
N ALA A 104 -2.34 9.10 5.13
CA ALA A 104 -1.58 9.54 6.31
C ALA A 104 -0.85 10.87 6.04
N VAL A 105 -0.20 11.00 4.87
CA VAL A 105 0.46 12.24 4.45
C VAL A 105 -0.53 13.39 4.35
N LEU A 106 -1.65 13.20 3.64
CA LEU A 106 -2.68 14.24 3.46
C LEU A 106 -3.28 14.71 4.79
N ARG A 107 -3.40 13.83 5.79
CA ARG A 107 -3.83 14.23 7.15
C ARG A 107 -2.84 15.19 7.79
N ILE A 108 -1.54 14.91 7.69
CA ILE A 108 -0.49 15.77 8.25
C ILE A 108 -0.46 17.12 7.50
N GLU A 109 -0.50 17.09 6.17
CA GLU A 109 -0.52 18.30 5.35
C GLU A 109 -1.74 19.18 5.66
N SER A 110 -2.91 18.56 5.86
CA SER A 110 -4.12 19.27 6.27
C SER A 110 -3.94 19.97 7.63
N GLN A 111 -3.34 19.29 8.62
CA GLN A 111 -3.04 19.90 9.91
C GLN A 111 -2.07 21.08 9.78
N ILE A 112 -0.99 20.92 8.99
CA ILE A 112 -0.04 22.00 8.72
C ILE A 112 -0.75 23.22 8.11
N ALA A 113 -1.64 23.00 7.14
CA ALA A 113 -2.40 24.08 6.51
C ALA A 113 -3.31 24.81 7.52
N VAL A 114 -3.99 24.08 8.40
CA VAL A 114 -4.81 24.67 9.47
C VAL A 114 -3.95 25.49 10.44
N TYR A 115 -2.86 24.91 10.96
CA TYR A 115 -1.98 25.63 11.88
C TYR A 115 -1.32 26.85 11.24
N SER A 116 -0.98 26.79 9.95
CA SER A 116 -0.45 27.92 9.21
C SER A 116 -1.47 29.07 9.13
N ARG A 117 -2.75 28.78 8.84
CA ARG A 117 -3.82 29.80 8.86
C ARG A 117 -4.02 30.38 10.26
N ASN A 118 -4.01 29.53 11.29
CA ASN A 118 -4.15 29.98 12.67
C ASN A 118 -3.00 30.90 13.08
N LEU A 119 -1.76 30.56 12.72
CA LEU A 119 -0.59 31.41 12.98
C LEU A 119 -0.71 32.79 12.31
N VAL A 120 -1.18 32.85 11.07
CA VAL A 120 -1.43 34.13 10.39
C VAL A 120 -2.52 34.93 11.11
N SER A 121 -3.62 34.29 11.51
CA SER A 121 -4.70 34.95 12.25
C SER A 121 -4.23 35.49 13.61
N LEU A 122 -3.48 34.68 14.38
CA LEU A 122 -2.92 35.09 15.67
C LEU A 122 -1.94 36.25 15.53
N ARG A 123 -1.07 36.22 14.50
CA ARG A 123 -0.17 37.34 14.21
C ARG A 123 -0.94 38.63 13.91
N ARG A 124 -2.02 38.55 13.13
CA ARG A 124 -2.88 39.72 12.87
C ARG A 124 -3.50 40.26 14.15
N GLN A 125 -4.11 39.39 14.96
CA GLN A 125 -4.71 39.79 16.24
C GLN A 125 -3.69 40.45 17.17
N LEU A 126 -2.46 39.92 17.23
CA LEU A 126 -1.40 40.50 18.04
C LEU A 126 -1.03 41.93 17.59
N VAL A 127 -1.03 42.19 16.28
CA VAL A 127 -0.78 43.54 15.74
C VAL A 127 -1.92 44.50 16.09
N GLU A 128 -3.17 44.05 15.94
CA GLU A 128 -4.37 44.83 16.27
C GLU A 128 -4.41 45.16 17.77
N GLU A 129 -4.18 44.19 18.65
CA GLU A 129 -4.14 44.41 20.09
C GLU A 129 -2.99 45.32 20.49
N LYS A 130 -1.80 45.18 19.89
CA LYS A 130 -0.68 46.08 20.14
C LYS A 130 -1.00 47.52 19.76
N ALA A 131 -1.73 47.75 18.66
CA ALA A 131 -2.18 49.08 18.28
C ALA A 131 -3.16 49.65 19.31
N ARG A 132 -4.18 48.87 19.71
CA ARG A 132 -5.15 49.27 20.75
C ARG A 132 -4.49 49.61 22.08
N PHE A 133 -3.53 48.80 22.51
CA PHE A 133 -2.78 49.07 23.74
C PHE A 133 -1.99 50.37 23.66
N LYS A 134 -1.39 50.66 22.50
CA LYS A 134 -0.68 51.91 22.29
C LYS A 134 -1.64 53.10 22.35
N ASP A 135 -2.77 53.02 21.66
CA ASP A 135 -3.80 54.07 21.66
C ASP A 135 -4.32 54.33 23.07
N ALA A 136 -4.57 53.28 23.87
CA ALA A 136 -5.02 53.40 25.26
C ALA A 136 -3.95 54.02 26.18
N VAL A 137 -2.66 53.71 25.97
CA VAL A 137 -1.56 54.34 26.72
C VAL A 137 -1.44 55.82 26.36
N ASP A 138 -1.56 56.17 25.08
CA ASP A 138 -1.51 57.55 24.61
C ASP A 138 -2.70 58.35 25.19
N GLU A 139 -3.92 57.78 25.23
CA GLU A 139 -5.10 58.38 25.85
C GLU A 139 -4.92 58.60 27.37
N LEU A 140 -4.38 57.63 28.09
CA LEU A 140 -4.08 57.77 29.52
C LEU A 140 -3.08 58.90 29.79
N ALA A 141 -2.03 59.00 28.97
CA ALA A 141 -1.04 60.07 29.10
C ALA A 141 -1.65 61.45 28.85
N ASP A 142 -2.61 61.57 27.92
CA ASP A 142 -3.31 62.83 27.67
C ASP A 142 -4.27 63.19 28.81
N LEU A 143 -4.96 62.22 29.41
CA LEU A 143 -5.79 62.43 30.60
C LEU A 143 -4.96 62.90 31.81
N GLU A 144 -3.75 62.35 31.99
CA GLU A 144 -2.84 62.79 33.05
C GLU A 144 -2.39 64.26 32.87
N LYS A 145 -2.11 64.68 31.64
CA LYS A 145 -1.74 66.09 31.34
C LYS A 145 -2.86 67.07 31.65
N ILE A 146 -4.13 66.69 31.47
CA ILE A 146 -5.29 67.55 31.76
C ILE A 146 -5.52 67.67 33.27
N ARG A 147 -5.05 66.70 34.05
CA ARG A 147 -5.26 66.61 35.50
C ARG A 147 -4.20 67.37 36.32
N LEU A 148 -3.07 67.73 35.70
CA LEU A 148 -1.99 68.56 36.22
C LEU A 148 -2.21 70.04 35.85
#